data_AF-A0A970XL48-F1
#
_entry.id   AF-A0A970XL48-F1
#
_cell.length_a   1.000
_cell.length_b   1.000
_cell.length_c   1.000
_cell.angle_alpha   90.00
_cell.angle_beta   90.00
_cell.angle_gamma   90.00
#
_symmetry.space_group_name_H-M   'P 1'
#
loop_
_entity.id
_entity.type
_entity.pdbx_description
1 polymer ?
#
loop_
_entity_poly.entity_id
_entity_poly.type
_entity_poly.pdbx_seq_one_letter_code
_entity_poly.pdbx_strand_id
1 'polypeptide(L)'
;MKFKFALLVLMIITICLSSLALSACQPKALRVESIEVVAGGLKEFYALDEAINYENAKIKVYYSDGTSEIKNITESMVTGFNSSITSENAVMKITYEKVSVNFTYSVTYSVPVQTAFRIQMEKKSVENRKTTVSVRASGLSKSGPVYGVRMIVQSTSDVTINSVEIKQAGFSLVEQWTGSTQVSLIIYSMDGVIAIEEDSIILELEVTRAAKTGTLYIQSISITDSENDYAVPAANSLDVGETAS
;
A
#
# COMPACT_ATOMS: atom_id res chain seq x y z
N MET A 1 64.08 -0.11 63.23
CA MET A 1 62.66 -0.18 62.79
C MET A 1 62.25 0.95 61.83
N LYS A 2 62.86 2.15 61.89
CA LYS A 2 62.49 3.31 61.04
C LYS A 2 62.84 3.20 59.54
N PHE A 3 63.87 2.42 59.17
CA PHE A 3 64.32 2.28 57.77
C PHE A 3 63.46 1.34 56.91
N LYS A 4 62.84 0.31 57.51
CA LYS A 4 61.94 -0.62 56.80
C LYS A 4 60.56 0.00 56.51
N PHE A 5 60.14 0.97 57.31
CA PHE A 5 58.86 1.68 57.13
C PHE A 5 58.95 2.70 55.98
N ALA A 6 60.09 3.40 55.84
CA ALA A 6 60.33 4.32 54.73
C ALA A 6 60.39 3.61 53.36
N LEU A 7 60.98 2.41 53.30
CA LEU A 7 61.05 1.61 52.08
C LEU A 7 59.67 1.07 51.65
N LEU A 8 58.82 0.72 52.62
CA LEU A 8 57.45 0.24 52.36
C LEU A 8 56.54 1.36 51.86
N VAL A 9 56.67 2.57 52.42
CA VAL A 9 55.88 3.74 52.00
C VAL A 9 56.29 4.23 50.60
N LEU A 10 57.59 4.20 50.27
CA LEU A 10 58.08 4.56 48.92
C LEU A 10 57.62 3.57 47.85
N MET A 11 57.49 2.28 48.20
CA MET A 11 57.04 1.22 47.29
C MET A 11 55.50 1.27 47.06
N ILE A 12 54.73 1.70 48.04
CA ILE A 12 53.27 1.92 47.90
C ILE A 12 52.98 3.16 47.04
N ILE A 13 53.78 4.23 47.17
CA ILE A 13 53.63 5.46 46.37
C ILE A 13 53.96 5.20 44.89
N THR A 14 54.94 4.35 44.57
CA THR A 14 55.26 3.97 43.18
C THR A 14 54.25 2.99 42.58
N ILE A 15 53.60 2.14 43.38
CA ILE A 15 52.47 1.30 42.94
C ILE A 15 51.20 2.15 42.71
N CYS A 16 51.01 3.24 43.45
CA CYS A 16 49.91 4.19 43.19
C CYS A 16 50.16 5.17 42.03
N LEU A 17 51.43 5.46 41.69
CA LEU A 17 51.77 6.34 40.55
C LEU A 17 51.67 5.62 39.19
N SER A 18 51.71 4.29 39.14
CA SER A 18 51.57 3.52 37.90
C SER A 18 50.11 3.28 37.49
N SER A 19 49.15 3.51 38.38
CA SER A 19 47.71 3.37 38.07
C SER A 19 47.07 4.57 37.37
N LEU A 20 47.83 5.66 37.08
CA LEU A 20 47.27 6.86 36.43
C LEU A 20 47.40 6.90 34.90
N ALA A 21 47.86 5.85 34.23
CA ALA A 21 48.09 5.89 32.77
C ALA A 21 47.48 4.69 32.02
N LEU A 22 46.23 4.31 32.33
CA LEU A 22 45.35 3.72 31.33
C LEU A 22 44.03 4.49 31.33
N SER A 23 44.07 5.70 30.77
CA SER A 23 42.88 6.26 30.12
C SER A 23 42.61 5.38 28.91
N ALA A 24 42.01 4.21 29.15
CA ALA A 24 41.36 3.45 28.10
C ALA A 24 40.26 4.35 27.57
N CYS A 25 40.55 5.05 26.48
CA CYS A 25 39.54 5.63 25.62
C CYS A 25 38.69 4.44 25.18
N GLN A 26 37.60 4.18 25.90
CA GLN A 26 36.64 3.18 25.43
C GLN A 26 36.23 3.65 24.03
N PRO A 27 36.36 2.82 22.98
CA PRO A 27 35.91 3.23 21.66
C PRO A 27 34.46 3.65 21.79
N LYS A 28 34.19 4.94 21.60
CA LYS A 28 32.86 5.52 21.63
C LYS A 28 32.03 4.71 20.63
N ALA A 29 31.00 4.02 21.12
CA ALA A 29 30.15 3.21 20.25
C ALA A 29 29.63 4.10 19.10
N LEU A 30 29.89 3.67 17.87
CA LEU A 30 29.42 4.37 16.68
C LEU A 30 27.89 4.34 16.71
N ARG A 31 27.27 5.52 16.75
CA ARG A 31 25.81 5.67 16.77
C ARG A 31 25.36 6.64 15.69
N VAL A 32 24.17 6.41 15.16
CA VAL A 32 23.48 7.34 14.27
C VAL A 32 23.08 8.59 15.06
N GLU A 33 23.46 9.77 14.57
CA GLU A 33 23.07 11.06 15.16
C GLU A 33 21.90 11.70 14.43
N SER A 34 21.91 11.65 13.09
CA SER A 34 20.80 12.14 12.27
C SER A 34 20.72 11.39 10.94
N ILE A 35 19.55 11.48 10.30
CA ILE A 35 19.32 11.00 8.94
C ILE A 35 18.65 12.09 8.13
N GLU A 36 18.89 12.08 6.82
CA GLU A 36 18.32 12.99 5.85
C GLU A 36 17.90 12.19 4.62
N VAL A 37 16.71 12.43 4.08
CA VAL A 37 16.30 11.84 2.80
C VAL A 37 17.11 12.50 1.69
N VAL A 38 17.78 11.69 0.86
CA VAL A 38 18.55 12.21 -0.28
C VAL A 38 17.57 12.83 -1.27
N ALA A 39 17.87 14.05 -1.73
CA ALA A 39 17.05 14.77 -2.70
C ALA A 39 16.78 13.90 -3.95
N GLY A 40 15.51 13.81 -4.35
CA GLY A 40 15.05 12.96 -5.46
C GLY A 40 14.97 11.46 -5.14
N GLY A 41 15.33 11.03 -3.91
CA GLY A 41 15.21 9.64 -3.49
C GLY A 41 13.75 9.21 -3.27
N LEU A 42 12.90 10.12 -2.77
CA LEU A 42 11.46 9.92 -2.66
C LEU A 42 10.73 10.97 -3.49
N LYS A 43 9.55 10.61 -4.00
CA LYS A 43 8.70 11.53 -4.75
C LYS A 43 7.91 12.41 -3.78
N GLU A 44 7.70 13.66 -4.12
CA GLU A 44 6.76 14.53 -3.39
C GLU A 44 5.32 14.34 -3.88
N PHE A 45 5.15 13.83 -5.11
CA PHE A 45 3.85 13.60 -5.75
C PHE A 45 3.74 12.16 -6.24
N TYR A 46 2.78 11.43 -5.69
CA TYR A 46 2.43 10.07 -6.08
C TYR A 46 1.11 10.07 -6.84
N ALA A 47 1.00 9.21 -7.86
CA ALA A 47 -0.31 8.84 -8.41
C ALA A 47 -1.08 7.99 -7.40
N LEU A 48 -2.41 7.96 -7.53
CA LEU A 48 -3.24 7.04 -6.77
C LEU A 48 -2.76 5.59 -6.96
N ASP A 49 -2.69 4.85 -5.85
CA ASP A 49 -2.20 3.47 -5.76
C ASP A 49 -0.73 3.26 -6.20
N GLU A 50 0.03 4.34 -6.42
CA GLU A 50 1.46 4.25 -6.71
C GLU A 50 2.26 3.80 -5.48
N ALA A 51 3.11 2.79 -5.66
CA ALA A 51 4.03 2.32 -4.64
C ALA A 51 5.32 3.16 -4.60
N ILE A 52 6.00 3.16 -3.46
CA ILE A 52 7.35 3.73 -3.36
C ILE A 52 8.31 2.89 -4.21
N ASN A 53 9.07 3.54 -5.09
CA ASN A 53 10.21 2.91 -5.76
C ASN A 53 11.44 2.89 -4.83
N TYR A 54 11.65 1.78 -4.14
CA TYR A 54 12.77 1.62 -3.19
C TYR A 54 14.14 1.51 -3.85
N GLU A 55 14.25 1.29 -5.16
CA GLU A 55 15.54 1.22 -5.86
C GLU A 55 16.26 2.58 -5.85
N ASN A 56 15.48 3.67 -5.88
CA ASN A 56 15.99 5.04 -5.87
C ASN A 56 15.91 5.70 -4.49
N ALA A 57 15.17 5.11 -3.54
CA ALA A 57 14.94 5.66 -2.22
C ALA A 57 16.19 5.55 -1.33
N LYS A 58 16.75 6.69 -0.93
CA LYS A 58 18.01 6.76 -0.19
C LYS A 58 17.96 7.76 0.96
N ILE A 59 18.66 7.43 2.04
CA ILE A 59 18.99 8.34 3.13
C ILE A 59 20.49 8.55 3.21
N LYS A 60 20.89 9.75 3.65
CA LYS A 60 22.23 10.00 4.16
C LYS A 60 22.20 9.92 5.68
N VAL A 61 23.09 9.10 6.23
CA VAL A 61 23.21 8.83 7.67
C VAL A 61 24.44 9.57 8.19
N TYR A 62 24.29 10.31 9.28
CA TYR A 62 25.38 11.01 9.96
C TYR A 62 25.70 10.32 11.29
N TYR A 63 26.98 10.00 11.50
CA TYR A 63 27.45 9.25 12.66
C TYR A 63 28.15 10.13 13.69
N SER A 64 28.21 9.62 14.91
CA SER A 64 28.80 10.32 16.06
C SER A 64 30.32 10.50 16.05
N ASP A 65 31.00 9.94 15.05
CA ASP A 65 32.42 10.14 14.76
C ASP A 65 32.65 11.21 13.67
N GLY A 66 31.58 11.84 13.17
CA GLY A 66 31.60 12.86 12.12
C GLY A 66 31.58 12.29 10.69
N THR A 67 31.59 10.97 10.52
CA THR A 67 31.45 10.34 9.19
C THR A 67 30.00 10.33 8.72
N SER A 68 29.80 10.09 7.41
CA SER A 68 28.48 9.90 6.84
C SER A 68 28.49 8.87 5.73
N GLU A 69 27.36 8.21 5.52
CA GLU A 69 27.19 7.25 4.43
C GLU A 69 25.79 7.31 3.82
N ILE A 70 25.64 6.80 2.61
CA ILE A 70 24.35 6.67 1.93
C ILE A 70 23.84 5.23 2.10
N LYS A 71 22.59 5.09 2.53
CA LYS A 71 21.88 3.81 2.64
C LYS A 71 20.60 3.84 1.82
N ASN A 72 20.20 2.68 1.31
CA ASN A 72 18.89 2.51 0.70
C ASN A 72 17.82 2.50 1.79
N ILE A 73 16.67 3.11 1.51
CA ILE A 73 15.47 2.98 2.30
C ILE A 73 14.86 1.62 1.98
N THR A 74 14.46 0.88 3.02
CA THR A 74 13.67 -0.35 2.88
C THR A 74 12.23 -0.11 3.31
N GLU A 75 11.31 -0.96 2.88
CA GLU A 75 9.88 -0.86 3.25
C GLU A 75 9.66 -0.81 4.77
N SER A 76 10.40 -1.63 5.53
CA SER A 76 10.34 -1.64 7.00
C SER A 76 10.75 -0.33 7.68
N MET A 77 11.46 0.56 6.97
CA MET A 77 11.84 1.87 7.50
C MET A 77 10.71 2.90 7.36
N VAL A 78 9.75 2.66 6.46
CA VAL A 78 8.70 3.63 6.12
C VAL A 78 7.41 3.30 6.85
N THR A 79 6.84 4.30 7.53
CA THR A 79 5.53 4.21 8.18
C THR A 79 4.68 5.42 7.81
N GLY A 80 3.35 5.27 7.77
CA GLY A 80 2.42 6.36 7.44
C GLY A 80 2.30 6.71 5.94
N PHE A 81 2.94 5.95 5.06
CA PHE A 81 2.70 6.07 3.62
C PHE A 81 1.36 5.42 3.23
N ASN A 82 0.49 6.17 2.55
CA ASN A 82 -0.79 5.70 2.03
C ASN A 82 -1.12 6.42 0.72
N SER A 83 -0.96 5.73 -0.41
CA SER A 83 -1.35 6.21 -1.74
C SER A 83 -2.74 5.76 -2.20
N SER A 84 -3.51 5.05 -1.34
CA SER A 84 -4.83 4.53 -1.71
C SER A 84 -5.96 5.56 -1.67
N ILE A 85 -5.68 6.77 -1.19
CA ILE A 85 -6.60 7.91 -1.17
C ILE A 85 -5.85 9.16 -1.60
N THR A 86 -6.57 10.13 -2.18
CA THR A 86 -5.98 11.44 -2.49
C THR A 86 -5.69 12.20 -1.20
N SER A 87 -4.55 12.86 -1.15
CA SER A 87 -4.14 13.64 0.02
C SER A 87 -3.20 14.78 -0.36
N GLU A 88 -3.27 15.88 0.38
CA GLU A 88 -2.35 16.99 0.28
C GLU A 88 -1.48 17.05 1.53
N ASN A 89 -0.17 17.19 1.36
CA ASN A 89 0.79 17.34 2.45
C ASN A 89 0.71 16.22 3.52
N ALA A 90 0.41 14.98 3.11
CA ALA A 90 0.52 13.82 3.96
C ALA A 90 1.97 13.61 4.41
N VAL A 91 2.16 13.00 5.58
CA VAL A 91 3.50 12.80 6.17
C VAL A 91 3.75 11.31 6.36
N MET A 92 4.85 10.82 5.77
CA MET A 92 5.41 9.51 6.10
C MET A 92 6.64 9.69 6.98
N LYS A 93 6.94 8.70 7.82
CA LYS A 93 8.12 8.67 8.68
C LYS A 93 9.09 7.61 8.19
N ILE A 94 10.34 8.01 7.99
CA ILE A 94 11.46 7.13 7.67
C ILE A 94 12.28 6.92 8.94
N THR A 95 12.49 5.68 9.35
CA THR A 95 13.24 5.34 10.57
C THR A 95 14.43 4.45 10.24
N TYR A 96 15.62 4.87 10.66
CA TYR A 96 16.84 4.09 10.60
C TYR A 96 17.40 3.95 12.01
N GLU A 97 17.57 2.71 12.47
CA GLU A 97 17.83 2.40 13.88
C GLU A 97 16.80 3.04 14.83
N LYS A 98 17.22 4.03 15.63
CA LYS A 98 16.37 4.76 16.59
C LYS A 98 16.13 6.21 16.18
N VAL A 99 16.54 6.60 14.99
CA VAL A 99 16.45 7.97 14.47
C VAL A 99 15.43 8.01 13.34
N SER A 100 14.57 9.02 13.35
CA SER A 100 13.52 9.18 12.35
C SER A 100 13.54 10.57 11.72
N VAL A 101 13.15 10.64 10.45
CA VAL A 101 12.86 11.89 9.73
C VAL A 101 11.47 11.79 9.11
N ASN A 102 10.74 12.91 9.12
CA ASN A 102 9.45 13.02 8.45
C ASN A 102 9.66 13.49 7.01
N PHE A 103 8.89 12.94 6.09
CA PHE A 103 8.87 13.33 4.69
C PHE A 103 7.44 13.62 4.25
N THR A 104 7.23 14.80 3.68
CA THR A 104 5.92 15.25 3.21
C THR A 104 5.71 14.85 1.76
N TYR A 105 4.53 14.36 1.43
CA TYR A 105 4.13 13.96 0.08
C TYR A 105 2.66 14.28 -0.17
N SER A 106 2.24 14.21 -1.42
CA SER A 106 0.84 14.34 -1.85
C SER A 106 0.49 13.21 -2.82
N VAL A 107 -0.79 12.82 -2.81
CA VAL A 107 -1.34 11.78 -3.69
C VAL A 107 -2.38 12.44 -4.59
N THR A 108 -2.15 12.35 -5.90
CA THR A 108 -2.95 13.04 -6.91
C THR A 108 -3.75 12.06 -7.77
N TYR A 109 -4.97 12.47 -8.10
CA TYR A 109 -5.84 11.79 -9.06
C TYR A 109 -6.73 12.83 -9.74
N SER A 110 -7.38 12.46 -10.85
CA SER A 110 -8.23 13.39 -11.62
C SER A 110 -9.46 13.88 -10.83
N VAL A 111 -9.88 13.12 -9.82
CA VAL A 111 -10.95 13.46 -8.88
C VAL A 111 -10.53 13.06 -7.46
N PRO A 112 -11.06 13.69 -6.40
CA PRO A 112 -10.80 13.26 -5.02
C PRO A 112 -11.25 11.81 -4.78
N VAL A 113 -10.41 11.02 -4.11
CA VAL A 113 -10.69 9.64 -3.71
C VAL A 113 -10.49 9.53 -2.20
N GLN A 114 -11.55 9.18 -1.49
CA GLN A 114 -11.58 9.19 -0.02
C GLN A 114 -11.60 7.78 0.59
N THR A 115 -11.62 6.75 -0.26
CA THR A 115 -11.69 5.35 0.14
C THR A 115 -10.62 4.52 -0.57
N ALA A 116 -10.05 3.57 0.16
CA ALA A 116 -9.12 2.61 -0.39
C ALA A 116 -9.78 1.46 -1.16
N PHE A 117 -11.12 1.36 -1.14
CA PHE A 117 -11.86 0.29 -1.81
C PHE A 117 -11.57 0.29 -3.31
N ARG A 118 -11.33 -0.89 -3.88
CA ARG A 118 -11.13 -1.10 -5.31
C ARG A 118 -11.89 -2.32 -5.80
N ILE A 119 -12.29 -2.27 -7.06
CA ILE A 119 -12.82 -3.42 -7.80
C ILE A 119 -11.72 -3.98 -8.70
N GLN A 120 -11.54 -5.29 -8.66
CA GLN A 120 -10.62 -6.02 -9.54
C GLN A 120 -11.40 -7.05 -10.37
N MET A 121 -11.02 -7.21 -11.63
CA MET A 121 -11.59 -8.20 -12.53
C MET A 121 -10.55 -9.26 -12.90
N GLU A 122 -10.96 -10.52 -12.88
CA GLU A 122 -10.10 -11.65 -13.23
C GLU A 122 -10.86 -12.68 -14.08
N LYS A 123 -10.20 -13.26 -15.09
CA LYS A 123 -10.77 -14.39 -15.84
C LYS A 123 -10.75 -15.64 -14.97
N LYS A 124 -11.93 -16.15 -14.60
CA LYS A 124 -12.09 -17.43 -13.91
C LYS A 124 -12.00 -18.61 -14.88
N SER A 125 -12.64 -18.50 -16.05
CA SER A 125 -12.57 -19.52 -17.09
C SER A 125 -12.74 -18.94 -18.49
N VAL A 126 -12.22 -19.65 -19.49
CA VAL A 126 -12.34 -19.31 -20.91
C VAL A 126 -12.65 -20.60 -21.67
N GLU A 127 -13.85 -20.74 -22.20
CA GLU A 127 -14.32 -21.95 -22.88
C GLU A 127 -15.16 -21.56 -24.10
N ASN A 128 -14.78 -22.03 -25.29
CA ASN A 128 -15.56 -21.87 -26.52
C ASN A 128 -16.23 -20.49 -26.66
N ARG A 129 -15.41 -19.42 -26.74
CA ARG A 129 -15.86 -18.01 -26.86
C ARG A 129 -16.58 -17.42 -25.65
N LYS A 130 -16.90 -18.22 -24.64
CA LYS A 130 -17.46 -17.79 -23.36
C LYS A 130 -16.33 -17.57 -22.35
N THR A 131 -16.50 -16.59 -21.48
CA THR A 131 -15.61 -16.33 -20.35
C THR A 131 -16.41 -16.02 -19.10
N THR A 132 -16.01 -16.65 -18.01
CA THR A 132 -16.46 -16.28 -16.68
C THR A 132 -15.47 -15.29 -16.09
N VAL A 133 -15.94 -14.12 -15.67
CA VAL A 133 -15.14 -13.09 -15.01
C VAL A 133 -15.53 -13.02 -13.54
N SER A 134 -14.57 -13.18 -12.64
CA SER A 134 -14.77 -12.88 -11.22
C SER A 134 -14.51 -11.40 -10.97
N VAL A 135 -15.41 -10.76 -10.24
CA VAL A 135 -15.27 -9.38 -9.79
C VAL A 135 -15.05 -9.37 -8.28
N ARG A 136 -13.90 -8.88 -7.84
CA ARG A 136 -13.45 -8.90 -6.45
C ARG A 136 -13.45 -7.52 -5.83
N ALA A 137 -13.79 -7.45 -4.54
CA ALA A 137 -13.48 -6.31 -3.70
C ALA A 137 -12.04 -6.39 -3.21
N SER A 138 -11.40 -5.25 -3.02
CA SER A 138 -10.07 -5.16 -2.40
C SER A 138 -9.89 -3.80 -1.72
N GLY A 139 -8.88 -3.66 -0.86
CA GLY A 139 -8.57 -2.42 -0.16
C GLY A 139 -9.48 -2.12 1.05
N LEU A 140 -10.25 -3.11 1.50
CA LEU A 140 -11.23 -2.98 2.59
C LEU A 140 -10.60 -2.74 3.96
N SER A 141 -9.43 -3.32 4.20
CA SER A 141 -8.56 -3.12 5.36
C SER A 141 -8.19 -1.65 5.60
N LYS A 142 -8.34 -0.78 4.60
CA LYS A 142 -8.04 0.65 4.66
C LYS A 142 -9.25 1.56 4.36
N SER A 143 -10.42 1.01 4.00
CA SER A 143 -11.60 1.79 3.60
C SER A 143 -12.75 1.81 4.60
N GLY A 144 -12.73 0.95 5.62
CA GLY A 144 -13.91 0.73 6.46
C GLY A 144 -14.93 -0.20 5.79
N PRO A 145 -16.06 -0.49 6.47
CA PRO A 145 -17.07 -1.44 5.99
C PRO A 145 -17.78 -0.91 4.74
N VAL A 146 -18.11 -1.81 3.82
CA VAL A 146 -18.87 -1.49 2.61
C VAL A 146 -20.15 -2.31 2.60
N TYR A 147 -21.29 -1.63 2.63
CA TYR A 147 -22.61 -2.26 2.66
C TYR A 147 -23.32 -2.24 1.31
N GLY A 148 -22.84 -1.42 0.37
CA GLY A 148 -23.39 -1.39 -0.96
C GLY A 148 -22.40 -0.87 -2.00
N VAL A 149 -22.58 -1.32 -3.23
CA VAL A 149 -21.77 -0.96 -4.39
C VAL A 149 -22.70 -0.69 -5.56
N ARG A 150 -22.55 0.48 -6.18
CA ARG A 150 -23.13 0.79 -7.48
C ARG A 150 -22.02 0.84 -8.52
N MET A 151 -22.26 0.26 -9.68
CA MET A 151 -21.29 0.28 -10.79
C MET A 151 -21.98 0.15 -12.14
N ILE A 152 -21.24 0.45 -13.21
CA ILE A 152 -21.62 0.15 -14.58
C ILE A 152 -20.60 -0.82 -15.16
N VAL A 153 -21.07 -1.97 -15.62
CA VAL A 153 -20.30 -2.90 -16.42
C VAL A 153 -20.59 -2.61 -17.89
N GLN A 154 -19.54 -2.43 -18.69
CA GLN A 154 -19.64 -2.19 -20.12
C GLN A 154 -18.63 -3.04 -20.88
N SER A 155 -19.00 -3.49 -22.06
CA SER A 155 -18.13 -4.25 -22.94
C SER A 155 -17.94 -3.56 -24.30
N THR A 156 -16.91 -3.99 -25.04
CA THR A 156 -16.80 -3.71 -26.48
C THR A 156 -17.94 -4.35 -27.26
N SER A 157 -18.27 -3.83 -28.45
CA SER A 157 -19.40 -4.31 -29.27
C SER A 157 -19.37 -5.80 -29.60
N ASP A 158 -18.18 -6.41 -29.67
CA ASP A 158 -18.01 -7.83 -29.97
C ASP A 158 -18.16 -8.73 -28.74
N VAL A 159 -18.54 -8.20 -27.59
CA VAL A 159 -18.71 -8.95 -26.35
C VAL A 159 -20.13 -8.73 -25.83
N THR A 160 -20.90 -9.80 -25.75
CA THR A 160 -22.18 -9.82 -25.05
C THR A 160 -21.97 -10.18 -23.59
N ILE A 161 -22.52 -9.39 -22.69
CA ILE A 161 -22.66 -9.72 -21.27
C ILE A 161 -23.95 -10.53 -21.16
N ASN A 162 -23.85 -11.82 -20.81
CA ASN A 162 -24.99 -12.74 -20.78
C ASN A 162 -25.71 -12.75 -19.44
N SER A 163 -24.96 -12.69 -18.34
CA SER A 163 -25.51 -12.74 -16.99
C SER A 163 -24.58 -12.11 -15.95
N VAL A 164 -25.18 -11.74 -14.83
CA VAL A 164 -24.50 -11.33 -13.60
C VAL A 164 -25.01 -12.24 -12.48
N GLU A 165 -24.09 -12.79 -11.69
CA GLU A 165 -24.45 -13.65 -10.56
C GLU A 165 -23.75 -13.14 -9.30
N ILE A 166 -24.53 -12.75 -8.29
CA ILE A 166 -23.97 -12.35 -7.00
C ILE A 166 -23.39 -13.56 -6.27
N LYS A 167 -22.19 -13.38 -5.70
CA LYS A 167 -21.47 -14.42 -4.93
C LYS A 167 -21.33 -14.07 -3.46
N GLN A 168 -21.53 -12.81 -3.08
CA GLN A 168 -21.53 -12.37 -1.70
C GLN A 168 -22.83 -12.79 -1.00
N ALA A 169 -22.74 -13.65 0.02
CA ALA A 169 -23.89 -14.08 0.81
C ALA A 169 -24.48 -12.91 1.63
N GLY A 170 -25.81 -12.86 1.76
CA GLY A 170 -26.51 -11.81 2.50
C GLY A 170 -26.70 -10.50 1.73
N PHE A 171 -26.30 -10.46 0.46
CA PHE A 171 -26.49 -9.31 -0.41
C PHE A 171 -27.55 -9.58 -1.47
N SER A 172 -28.21 -8.51 -1.92
CA SER A 172 -29.11 -8.49 -3.06
C SER A 172 -28.49 -7.74 -4.23
N LEU A 173 -28.94 -8.09 -5.44
CA LEU A 173 -28.50 -7.52 -6.70
C LEU A 173 -29.69 -6.94 -7.46
N VAL A 174 -29.54 -5.72 -7.96
CA VAL A 174 -30.44 -5.08 -8.93
C VAL A 174 -29.67 -4.82 -10.22
N GLU A 175 -30.24 -5.26 -11.33
CA GLU A 175 -29.66 -5.13 -12.66
C GLU A 175 -30.55 -4.24 -13.53
N GLN A 176 -29.93 -3.29 -14.23
CA GLN A 176 -30.57 -2.49 -15.26
C GLN A 176 -29.77 -2.62 -16.55
N TRP A 177 -30.29 -3.41 -17.48
CA TRP A 177 -29.66 -3.70 -18.76
C TRP A 177 -29.92 -2.60 -19.79
N THR A 178 -28.86 -2.24 -20.52
CA THR A 178 -28.92 -1.35 -21.68
C THR A 178 -28.36 -2.11 -22.89
N GLY A 179 -29.22 -2.87 -23.55
CA GLY A 179 -28.80 -3.82 -24.58
C GLY A 179 -27.97 -4.98 -24.01
N SER A 180 -27.11 -5.57 -24.83
CA SER A 180 -26.30 -6.73 -24.47
C SER A 180 -24.86 -6.41 -24.05
N THR A 181 -24.46 -5.13 -24.12
CA THR A 181 -23.07 -4.69 -23.88
C THR A 181 -22.92 -3.83 -22.64
N GLN A 182 -24.01 -3.53 -21.93
CA GLN A 182 -23.98 -2.70 -20.74
C GLN A 182 -25.05 -3.13 -19.73
N VAL A 183 -24.66 -3.14 -18.46
CA VAL A 183 -25.57 -3.33 -17.32
C VAL A 183 -25.15 -2.42 -16.17
N SER A 184 -26.10 -1.69 -15.59
CA SER A 184 -25.91 -0.97 -14.33
C SER A 184 -26.30 -1.89 -13.18
N LEU A 185 -25.45 -1.95 -12.17
CA LEU A 185 -25.60 -2.85 -11.02
C LEU A 185 -25.71 -2.04 -9.73
N ILE A 186 -26.60 -2.47 -8.85
CA ILE A 186 -26.63 -2.09 -7.44
C ILE A 186 -26.58 -3.37 -6.61
N ILE A 187 -25.55 -3.49 -5.79
CA ILE A 187 -25.31 -4.61 -4.88
C ILE A 187 -25.43 -4.05 -3.48
N TYR A 188 -26.24 -4.63 -2.62
CA TYR A 188 -26.46 -4.09 -1.27
C TYR A 188 -26.76 -5.16 -0.23
N SER A 189 -26.33 -4.91 0.99
CA SER A 189 -26.60 -5.74 2.16
C SER A 189 -28.09 -5.76 2.46
N MET A 190 -28.69 -6.95 2.58
CA MET A 190 -30.14 -7.09 2.75
C MET A 190 -30.64 -6.59 4.12
N ASP A 191 -29.81 -6.71 5.15
CA ASP A 191 -30.12 -6.29 6.52
C ASP A 191 -29.38 -5.00 6.92
N GLY A 192 -28.47 -4.50 6.06
CA GLY A 192 -27.64 -3.32 6.34
C GLY A 192 -26.53 -3.57 7.36
N VAL A 193 -26.28 -4.83 7.73
CA VAL A 193 -25.33 -5.21 8.78
C VAL A 193 -24.15 -5.99 8.22
N ILE A 194 -24.36 -6.75 7.13
CA ILE A 194 -23.30 -7.54 6.51
C ILE A 194 -22.49 -6.65 5.57
N ALA A 195 -21.21 -6.46 5.86
CA ALA A 195 -20.26 -5.76 5.00
C ALA A 195 -19.58 -6.71 4.01
N ILE A 196 -19.09 -6.17 2.90
CA ILE A 196 -18.23 -6.91 1.96
C ILE A 196 -16.90 -7.25 2.65
N GLU A 197 -16.40 -8.45 2.41
CA GLU A 197 -15.15 -8.95 2.97
C GLU A 197 -13.96 -8.63 2.05
N GLU A 198 -12.77 -8.42 2.65
CA GLU A 198 -11.52 -8.20 1.91
C GLU A 198 -11.25 -9.36 0.94
N ASP A 199 -10.84 -9.04 -0.29
CA ASP A 199 -10.51 -9.97 -1.37
C ASP A 199 -11.64 -10.94 -1.79
N SER A 200 -12.88 -10.71 -1.33
CA SER A 200 -14.03 -11.55 -1.66
C SER A 200 -14.49 -11.36 -3.10
N ILE A 201 -15.02 -12.43 -3.70
CA ILE A 201 -15.71 -12.34 -4.99
C ILE A 201 -17.11 -11.79 -4.71
N ILE A 202 -17.40 -10.60 -5.21
CA ILE A 202 -18.71 -9.97 -5.03
C ILE A 202 -19.70 -10.55 -6.03
N LEU A 203 -19.27 -10.71 -7.28
CA LEU A 203 -20.09 -11.28 -8.35
C LEU A 203 -19.24 -11.99 -9.40
N GLU A 204 -19.90 -12.81 -10.20
CA GLU A 204 -19.36 -13.37 -11.43
C GLU A 204 -20.19 -12.90 -12.63
N LEU A 205 -19.49 -12.59 -13.72
CA LEU A 205 -20.09 -12.24 -15.00
C LEU A 205 -19.86 -13.38 -15.98
N GLU A 206 -20.86 -13.68 -16.79
CA GLU A 206 -20.69 -14.54 -17.95
C GLU A 206 -20.72 -13.70 -19.21
N VAL A 207 -19.66 -13.74 -20.02
CA VAL A 207 -19.57 -12.99 -21.28
C VAL A 207 -19.33 -13.92 -22.46
N THR A 208 -19.90 -13.59 -23.62
CA THR A 208 -19.72 -14.31 -24.90
C THR A 208 -19.10 -13.37 -25.91
N ARG A 209 -18.03 -13.82 -26.59
CA ARG A 209 -17.32 -13.05 -27.61
C ARG A 209 -17.75 -13.42 -29.02
N ALA A 210 -18.08 -12.45 -29.86
CA ALA A 210 -18.26 -12.58 -31.31
C ALA A 210 -16.95 -12.46 -32.11
N ALA A 211 -15.88 -11.91 -31.51
CA ALA A 211 -14.50 -11.93 -32.02
C ALA A 211 -13.55 -12.73 -31.10
N LYS A 212 -12.27 -12.87 -31.49
CA LYS A 212 -11.23 -13.47 -30.63
C LYS A 212 -10.79 -12.54 -29.49
N THR A 213 -10.93 -11.24 -29.71
CA THR A 213 -10.60 -10.18 -28.76
C THR A 213 -11.88 -9.56 -28.20
N GLY A 214 -11.76 -8.92 -27.05
CA GLY A 214 -12.87 -8.16 -26.47
C GLY A 214 -12.51 -7.65 -25.09
N THR A 215 -13.03 -6.48 -24.73
CA THR A 215 -12.65 -5.84 -23.46
C THR A 215 -13.88 -5.56 -22.63
N LEU A 216 -13.75 -5.80 -21.33
CA LEU A 216 -14.71 -5.46 -20.31
C LEU A 216 -14.19 -4.28 -19.47
N TYR A 217 -15.10 -3.40 -19.09
CA TYR A 217 -14.85 -2.21 -18.29
C TYR A 217 -15.84 -2.19 -17.12
N ILE A 218 -15.35 -1.86 -15.92
CA ILE A 218 -16.20 -1.51 -14.78
C ILE A 218 -15.85 -0.09 -14.36
N GLN A 219 -16.84 0.79 -14.41
CA GLN A 219 -16.69 2.22 -14.22
C GLN A 219 -17.89 2.82 -13.48
N SER A 220 -17.84 4.13 -13.21
CA SER A 220 -18.88 4.84 -12.46
C SER A 220 -19.20 4.14 -11.12
N ILE A 221 -18.15 3.80 -10.39
CA ILE A 221 -18.23 3.01 -9.17
C ILE A 221 -18.47 3.95 -7.99
N SER A 222 -19.45 3.63 -7.17
CA SER A 222 -19.64 4.27 -5.86
C SER A 222 -19.97 3.21 -4.82
N ILE A 223 -19.53 3.43 -3.59
CA ILE A 223 -19.81 2.57 -2.44
C ILE A 223 -20.49 3.35 -1.33
N THR A 224 -21.14 2.64 -0.41
CA THR A 224 -21.72 3.22 0.80
C THR A 224 -21.25 2.48 2.05
N ASP A 225 -20.92 3.24 3.09
CA ASP A 225 -20.64 2.74 4.45
C ASP A 225 -21.87 2.84 5.37
N SER A 226 -23.07 3.03 4.80
CA SER A 226 -24.37 3.33 5.44
C SER A 226 -24.59 4.78 5.88
N GLU A 227 -23.53 5.57 6.03
CA GLU A 227 -23.61 6.98 6.41
C GLU A 227 -23.25 7.91 5.24
N ASN A 228 -22.26 7.52 4.44
CA ASN A 228 -21.68 8.30 3.37
C ASN A 228 -21.50 7.45 2.11
N ASP A 229 -21.56 8.14 0.96
CA ASP A 229 -21.24 7.56 -0.33
C ASP A 229 -19.87 8.04 -0.80
N TYR A 230 -19.05 7.11 -1.31
CA TYR A 230 -17.71 7.40 -1.80
C TYR A 230 -17.58 7.03 -3.26
N ALA A 231 -17.03 7.95 -4.06
CA ALA A 231 -16.61 7.66 -5.41
C ALA A 231 -15.36 6.76 -5.40
N VAL A 232 -15.36 5.77 -6.29
CA VAL A 232 -14.27 4.81 -6.45
C VAL A 232 -13.72 4.91 -7.88
N PRO A 233 -12.39 4.89 -8.06
CA PRO A 233 -11.78 4.83 -9.39
C PRO A 233 -12.34 3.70 -10.25
N ALA A 234 -12.35 3.89 -11.57
CA ALA A 234 -12.68 2.80 -12.48
C ALA A 234 -11.72 1.61 -12.29
N ALA A 235 -12.25 0.40 -12.43
CA ALA A 235 -11.42 -0.80 -12.41
C ALA A 235 -10.52 -0.83 -13.66
N ASN A 236 -9.39 -1.53 -13.56
CA ASN A 236 -8.59 -1.85 -14.74
C ASN A 236 -9.45 -2.62 -15.75
N SER A 237 -9.33 -2.27 -17.03
CA SER A 237 -10.03 -3.02 -18.07
C SER A 237 -9.50 -4.45 -18.16
N LEU A 238 -10.37 -5.37 -18.57
CA LEU A 238 -10.03 -6.79 -18.69
C LEU A 238 -10.20 -7.24 -20.14
N ASP A 239 -9.13 -7.78 -20.73
CA ASP A 239 -9.23 -8.52 -21.98
C ASP A 239 -9.84 -9.92 -21.71
N VAL A 240 -11.08 -10.08 -22.16
CA VAL A 240 -11.84 -11.32 -22.04
C VAL A 240 -11.56 -12.28 -23.20
N GLY A 241 -10.68 -11.93 -24.12
CA GLY A 241 -10.20 -12.76 -25.22
C GLY A 241 -9.40 -13.99 -24.79
N GLU A 242 -9.12 -14.85 -25.76
CA GLU A 242 -8.18 -15.97 -25.63
C GLU A 242 -6.76 -15.43 -25.55
N THR A 243 -5.96 -15.87 -24.58
CA THR A 243 -4.53 -15.58 -24.57
C THR A 243 -3.91 -16.21 -25.82
N ALA A 244 -3.17 -15.42 -26.60
CA ALA A 244 -2.45 -15.94 -27.76
C ALA A 244 -1.56 -17.11 -27.32
N SER A 245 -1.85 -18.30 -27.85
CA SER A 245 -1.01 -19.49 -27.76
C SER A 245 0.26 -19.34 -28.57
#